data_AF-A0A651PFT5-F1
#
_entry.id   AF-A0A651PFT5-F1
#
_cell.length_a   1.000
_cell.length_b   1.000
_cell.length_c   1.000
_cell.angle_alpha   90.00
_cell.angle_beta   90.00
_cell.angle_gamma   90.00
#
_symmetry.space_group_name_H-M   'P 1'
#
loop_
_entity.id
_entity.type
_entity.pdbx_description
1 polymer ?
#
loop_
_entity_poly.entity_id
_entity_poly.type
_entity_poly.pdbx_seq_one_letter_code
_entity_poly.pdbx_strand_id
1 'polypeptide(L)'
;MILLVSKYERAYDLIPIMVFHVLGMILEIFKVKHGSWSYPDAGLFKIMDVPLYSAFMYSAIGSYIVRAIKEFDLEAINWPHWLMSIGISVLIYLNFFSGTFGFDFRNIFYLFILMIFWKTKFTFVLRTKRYQMP
;
A
#
# COMPACT_ATOMS: atom_id res chain seq x y z
N MET A 1 4.76 -11.86 12.06
CA MET A 1 5.75 -12.47 12.96
C MET A 1 5.63 -14.00 13.05
N ILE A 2 4.43 -14.56 13.23
CA ILE A 2 4.19 -16.03 13.15
C ILE A 2 4.67 -16.61 11.81
N LEU A 3 4.41 -15.90 10.70
CA LEU A 3 4.81 -16.35 9.35
C LEU A 3 6.33 -16.44 9.15
N LEU A 4 7.10 -15.51 9.73
CA LEU A 4 8.57 -15.57 9.77
C LEU A 4 9.09 -16.78 10.54
N VAL A 5 8.51 -17.02 11.73
CA VAL A 5 8.90 -18.16 12.58
C VAL A 5 8.58 -19.48 11.87
N SER A 6 7.47 -19.52 11.14
CA SER A 6 7.10 -20.67 10.29
C SER A 6 7.87 -20.77 8.95
N LYS A 7 8.81 -19.84 8.67
CA LYS A 7 9.62 -19.75 7.43
C LYS A 7 8.84 -19.55 6.12
N TYR A 8 7.54 -19.24 6.21
CA TYR A 8 6.74 -18.88 5.03
C TYR A 8 7.05 -17.46 4.52
N GLU A 9 7.63 -16.59 5.36
CA GLU A 9 8.14 -15.27 4.99
C GLU A 9 9.67 -15.24 5.18
N ARG A 10 10.41 -14.68 4.21
CA ARG A 10 11.86 -14.45 4.35
C ARG A 10 12.09 -13.06 4.94
N ALA A 11 13.22 -12.83 5.61
CA ALA A 11 13.48 -11.57 6.31
C ALA A 11 13.40 -10.32 5.41
N TYR A 12 13.75 -10.43 4.13
CA TYR A 12 13.64 -9.33 3.18
C TYR A 12 12.18 -8.96 2.82
N ASP A 13 11.23 -9.89 2.99
CA ASP A 13 9.80 -9.65 2.76
C ASP A 13 9.20 -8.72 3.81
N LEU A 14 9.86 -8.55 4.94
CA LEU A 14 9.37 -7.70 6.02
C LEU A 14 9.49 -6.22 5.71
N ILE A 15 10.44 -5.84 4.85
CA ILE A 15 10.64 -4.42 4.51
C ILE A 15 9.34 -3.81 3.97
N PRO A 16 8.72 -4.34 2.91
CA PRO A 16 7.44 -3.81 2.44
C PRO A 16 6.34 -3.92 3.49
N ILE A 17 6.24 -5.02 4.23
CA ILE A 17 5.20 -5.19 5.28
C ILE A 17 5.29 -4.10 6.36
N MET A 18 6.51 -3.79 6.80
CA MET A 18 6.78 -2.74 7.78
C MET A 18 6.55 -1.35 7.20
N VAL A 19 6.86 -1.14 5.92
CA VAL A 19 6.52 0.11 5.22
C VAL A 19 5.00 0.32 5.21
N PHE A 20 4.22 -0.71 4.89
CA PHE A 20 2.75 -0.65 4.95
C PHE A 20 2.25 -0.37 6.38
N HIS A 21 2.88 -0.97 7.40
CA HIS A 21 2.55 -0.72 8.81
C HIS A 21 2.73 0.76 9.17
N VAL A 22 3.94 1.28 8.93
CA VAL A 22 4.35 2.62 9.36
C VAL A 22 3.61 3.68 8.56
N LEU A 23 3.55 3.54 7.23
CA LEU A 23 2.82 4.48 6.38
C LEU A 23 1.34 4.48 6.70
N GLY A 24 0.70 3.31 6.82
CA GLY A 24 -0.71 3.20 7.17
C GLY A 24 -1.03 3.91 8.49
N MET A 25 -0.18 3.71 9.50
CA MET A 25 -0.33 4.39 10.79
C MET A 25 -0.15 5.92 10.69
N ILE A 26 0.84 6.40 9.94
CA ILE A 26 1.07 7.84 9.74
C ILE A 26 -0.14 8.49 9.06
N LEU A 27 -0.72 7.85 8.04
CA LEU A 27 -1.88 8.38 7.32
C LEU A 27 -3.12 8.46 8.21
N GLU A 28 -3.39 7.42 8.99
CA GLU A 28 -4.49 7.39 9.96
C GLU A 28 -4.33 8.50 11.01
N ILE A 29 -3.15 8.60 11.65
CA ILE A 29 -2.88 9.63 12.66
C ILE A 29 -3.08 11.02 12.07
N PHE A 30 -2.56 11.24 10.86
CA PHE A 30 -2.69 12.53 10.19
C PHE A 30 -4.16 12.91 9.99
N LYS A 31 -4.98 11.98 9.48
CA LYS A 31 -6.39 12.27 9.19
C LYS A 31 -7.26 12.42 10.43
N VAL A 32 -7.01 11.61 11.46
CA VAL A 32 -7.68 11.76 12.76
C VAL A 32 -7.36 13.12 13.38
N LYS A 33 -6.09 13.55 13.36
CA LYS A 33 -5.69 14.89 13.86
C LYS A 33 -6.33 16.05 13.10
N HIS A 34 -6.65 15.87 11.82
CA HIS A 34 -7.32 16.89 11.01
C HIS A 34 -8.85 16.73 11.00
N GLY A 35 -9.42 15.95 11.92
CA GLY A 35 -10.86 15.81 12.09
C GLY A 35 -11.58 15.18 10.91
N SER A 36 -10.86 14.47 10.03
CA SER A 36 -11.48 13.80 8.88
C SER A 36 -12.38 12.64 9.32
N TRP A 37 -12.00 11.97 10.41
CA TRP A 37 -12.80 10.99 11.14
C TRP A 37 -12.24 10.84 12.56
N SER A 38 -12.89 10.01 13.38
CA SER A 38 -12.44 9.71 14.74
C SER A 38 -12.66 8.24 15.10
N TYR A 39 -11.90 7.74 16.08
CA TYR A 39 -12.10 6.45 16.73
C TYR A 39 -12.67 6.67 18.13
N PRO A 40 -14.02 6.73 18.28
CA PRO A 40 -14.67 7.18 19.52
C PRO A 40 -14.51 6.18 20.68
N ASP A 41 -14.33 4.90 20.38
CA ASP A 41 -14.30 3.84 21.40
C ASP A 41 -13.06 3.93 22.27
N ALA A 42 -13.21 3.77 23.58
CA ALA A 42 -12.05 3.65 24.48
C ALA A 42 -11.23 2.41 24.12
N GLY A 43 -9.89 2.53 24.11
CA GLY A 43 -9.00 1.42 23.76
C GLY A 43 -7.64 1.55 24.42
N LEU A 44 -7.13 0.44 24.96
CA LEU A 44 -5.82 0.39 25.63
C LEU A 44 -4.66 0.50 24.62
N PHE A 45 -4.83 -0.05 23.42
CA PHE A 45 -3.79 -0.07 22.38
C PHE A 45 -4.06 1.00 21.32
N LYS A 46 -3.93 2.27 21.70
CA LYS A 46 -4.01 3.42 20.80
C LYS A 46 -2.70 4.22 20.82
N ILE A 47 -2.35 4.78 19.68
CA ILE A 47 -1.26 5.75 19.54
C ILE A 47 -1.86 6.98 18.85
N MET A 48 -1.80 8.15 19.50
CA MET A 48 -2.37 9.41 18.98
C MET A 48 -3.82 9.24 18.47
N ASP A 49 -4.68 8.67 19.32
CA ASP A 49 -6.11 8.39 19.06
C ASP A 49 -6.41 7.34 17.97
N VAL A 50 -5.39 6.80 17.33
CA VAL A 50 -5.52 5.73 16.33
C VAL A 50 -5.26 4.36 16.97
N PRO A 51 -6.14 3.37 16.78
CA PRO A 51 -5.96 2.05 17.35
C PRO A 51 -4.89 1.26 16.59
N LEU A 52 -4.05 0.54 17.32
CA LEU A 52 -2.92 -0.19 16.74
C LEU A 52 -3.33 -1.29 15.76
N TYR A 53 -4.55 -1.83 15.89
CA TYR A 53 -5.06 -2.85 14.97
C TYR A 53 -5.18 -2.35 13.52
N SER A 54 -5.40 -1.04 13.29
CA SER A 54 -5.50 -0.50 11.94
C SER A 54 -4.16 -0.60 11.21
N ALA A 55 -3.06 -0.29 11.89
CA ALA A 55 -1.70 -0.46 11.37
C ALA A 55 -1.39 -1.94 11.08
N PHE A 56 -1.80 -2.86 11.95
CA PHE A 56 -1.67 -4.30 11.69
C PHE A 56 -2.51 -4.77 10.51
N MET A 57 -3.69 -4.19 10.30
CA MET A 57 -4.52 -4.46 9.12
C MET A 57 -3.79 -4.06 7.83
N TYR A 58 -3.13 -2.90 7.79
CA TYR A 58 -2.29 -2.50 6.66
C TYR A 58 -1.11 -3.45 6.44
N SER A 59 -0.46 -3.90 7.52
CA SER A 59 0.60 -4.92 7.44
C SER A 59 0.10 -6.24 6.85
N ALA A 60 -1.11 -6.67 7.21
CA ALA A 60 -1.71 -7.88 6.67
C ALA A 60 -1.94 -7.77 5.16
N ILE A 61 -2.38 -6.60 4.66
CA ILE A 61 -2.50 -6.33 3.22
C ILE A 61 -1.12 -6.41 2.55
N GLY A 62 -0.09 -5.77 3.13
CA GLY A 62 1.27 -5.84 2.61
C GLY A 62 1.81 -7.27 2.53
N SER A 63 1.61 -8.08 3.58
CA SER A 63 2.00 -9.50 3.62
C SER A 63 1.27 -10.30 2.54
N TYR A 64 -0.04 -10.08 2.38
CA TYR A 64 -0.82 -10.70 1.33
C TYR A 64 -0.28 -10.37 -0.07
N ILE A 65 0.05 -9.10 -0.35
CA ILE A 65 0.59 -8.69 -1.66
C ILE A 65 1.92 -9.38 -1.94
N VAL A 66 2.86 -9.35 -0.98
CA VAL A 66 4.18 -9.98 -1.14
C VAL A 66 4.02 -11.48 -1.42
N ARG A 67 3.11 -12.14 -0.71
CA ARG A 67 2.88 -13.57 -0.89
C ARG A 67 2.15 -13.88 -2.18
N ALA A 68 1.15 -13.10 -2.55
CA ALA A 68 0.48 -13.23 -3.84
C ALA A 68 1.49 -13.11 -4.98
N ILE A 69 2.43 -12.17 -4.90
CA ILE A 69 3.48 -12.02 -5.93
C ILE A 69 4.33 -13.28 -6.08
N LYS A 70 4.70 -13.90 -4.96
CA LYS A 70 5.56 -15.10 -4.97
C LYS A 70 4.81 -16.37 -5.37
N GLU A 71 3.64 -16.60 -4.78
CA GLU A 71 2.89 -17.84 -4.96
C GLU A 71 2.29 -17.93 -6.38
N PHE A 72 1.94 -16.79 -6.96
CA PHE A 72 1.39 -16.73 -8.32
C PHE A 72 2.41 -16.34 -9.37
N ASP A 73 3.71 -16.21 -9.03
CA ASP A 73 4.74 -15.70 -9.94
C ASP A 73 4.25 -14.47 -10.72
N LEU A 74 3.72 -13.48 -9.99
CA LEU A 74 3.13 -12.29 -10.59
C LEU A 74 4.24 -11.45 -11.22
N GLU A 75 4.10 -11.23 -12.52
CA GLU A 75 5.04 -10.43 -13.30
C GLU A 75 4.32 -9.25 -13.94
N ALA A 76 4.88 -8.05 -13.75
CA ALA A 76 4.41 -6.84 -14.37
C ALA A 76 5.16 -6.59 -15.69
N ILE A 77 4.45 -6.71 -16.81
CA ILE A 77 4.94 -6.48 -18.16
C ILE A 77 4.77 -5.00 -18.49
N ASN A 78 5.78 -4.38 -19.12
CA ASN A 78 5.81 -2.95 -19.46
C ASN A 78 5.57 -2.05 -18.23
N TRP A 79 6.18 -2.40 -17.10
CA TRP A 79 6.22 -1.50 -15.95
C TRP A 79 6.96 -0.21 -16.35
N PRO A 80 6.42 0.98 -16.06
CA PRO A 80 7.06 2.25 -16.40
C PRO A 80 8.39 2.40 -15.66
N HIS A 81 9.25 3.31 -16.14
CA HIS A 81 10.54 3.55 -15.51
C HIS A 81 10.37 3.81 -13.99
N TRP A 82 11.20 3.18 -13.16
CA TRP A 82 11.03 3.17 -11.71
C TRP A 82 10.95 4.58 -11.10
N LEU A 83 11.69 5.55 -11.66
CA LEU A 83 11.59 6.96 -11.25
C LEU A 83 10.20 7.56 -11.46
N MET A 84 9.50 7.20 -12.54
CA MET A 84 8.12 7.67 -12.76
C MET A 84 7.17 7.07 -11.72
N SER A 85 7.34 5.78 -11.42
CA SER A 85 6.52 5.07 -10.41
C SER A 85 6.72 5.65 -9.00
N ILE A 86 7.97 5.88 -8.61
CA ILE A 86 8.29 6.50 -7.31
C ILE A 86 7.84 7.96 -7.30
N GLY A 87 8.11 8.73 -8.35
CA GLY A 87 7.75 10.13 -8.45
C GLY A 87 6.23 10.35 -8.32
N ILE A 88 5.43 9.60 -9.07
CA ILE A 88 3.96 9.71 -8.97
C ILE A 88 3.45 9.30 -7.60
N SER A 89 4.04 8.26 -6.98
CA SER A 89 3.66 7.83 -5.63
C SER A 89 3.94 8.94 -4.62
N VAL A 90 5.14 9.53 -4.63
CA VAL A 90 5.51 10.62 -3.72
C VAL A 90 4.57 11.82 -3.90
N LEU A 91 4.24 12.20 -5.13
CA LEU A 91 3.32 13.30 -5.40
C LEU A 91 1.89 13.03 -4.88
N ILE A 92 1.40 11.79 -4.99
CA ILE A 92 0.11 11.39 -4.43
C ILE A 92 0.12 11.50 -2.91
N TYR A 93 1.18 11.02 -2.24
CA TYR A 93 1.32 11.16 -0.78
C TYR A 93 1.40 12.63 -0.36
N LEU A 94 2.18 13.45 -1.06
CA LEU A 94 2.22 14.89 -0.80
C LEU A 94 0.85 15.53 -0.96
N ASN A 95 0.10 15.17 -2.00
CA ASN A 95 -1.27 15.67 -2.18
C ASN A 95 -2.23 15.18 -1.08
N PHE A 96 -2.08 13.95 -0.60
CA PHE A 96 -2.88 13.45 0.52
C PHE A 96 -2.72 14.31 1.78
N PHE A 97 -1.48 14.73 2.08
CA PHE A 97 -1.19 15.61 3.21
C PHE A 97 -1.59 17.07 2.95
N SER A 98 -1.35 17.59 1.74
CA SER A 98 -1.71 18.97 1.39
C SER A 98 -3.22 19.19 1.20
N GLY A 99 -3.98 18.13 0.95
CA GLY A 99 -5.42 18.20 0.72
C GLY A 99 -6.22 18.72 1.92
N THR A 100 -5.67 18.68 3.14
CA THR A 100 -6.30 19.28 4.32
C THR A 100 -6.37 20.81 4.24
N PHE A 101 -5.52 21.44 3.42
CA PHE A 101 -5.49 22.88 3.18
C PHE A 101 -6.33 23.32 1.96
N GLY A 102 -7.11 22.42 1.36
CA GLY A 102 -8.02 22.73 0.24
C GLY A 102 -7.46 22.47 -1.16
N PHE A 103 -6.19 22.08 -1.30
CA PHE A 103 -5.59 21.72 -2.59
C PHE A 103 -5.75 20.23 -2.90
N ASP A 104 -6.82 19.87 -3.59
CA ASP A 104 -7.11 18.48 -3.97
C ASP A 104 -6.93 18.26 -5.47
N PHE A 105 -5.86 17.54 -5.84
CA PHE A 105 -5.53 17.22 -7.23
C PHE A 105 -5.73 15.73 -7.53
N ARG A 106 -6.47 14.99 -6.70
CA ARG A 106 -6.68 13.54 -6.84
C ARG A 106 -7.14 13.14 -8.25
N ASN A 107 -8.07 13.88 -8.83
CA ASN A 107 -8.58 13.62 -10.18
C ASN A 107 -7.49 13.69 -11.26
N ILE A 108 -6.55 14.62 -11.11
CA ILE A 108 -5.41 14.76 -12.03
C ILE A 108 -4.46 13.58 -11.86
N PHE A 109 -4.18 13.15 -10.62
CA PHE A 109 -3.37 11.97 -10.37
C PHE A 109 -4.01 10.68 -10.88
N TYR A 110 -5.33 10.53 -10.83
CA TYR A 110 -6.01 9.38 -11.44
C TYR A 110 -5.74 9.31 -12.94
N LEU A 111 -5.84 10.44 -13.65
CA LEU A 111 -5.52 10.50 -15.07
C LEU A 111 -4.05 10.16 -15.34
N PHE A 112 -3.12 10.71 -14.54
CA PHE A 112 -1.69 10.38 -14.70
C PHE A 112 -1.38 8.92 -14.44
N ILE A 113 -1.97 8.29 -13.41
CA ILE A 113 -1.80 6.85 -13.17
C ILE A 113 -2.27 6.07 -14.39
N LEU A 114 -3.47 6.36 -14.90
CA LEU A 114 -4.01 5.68 -16.08
C LEU A 114 -3.09 5.84 -17.28
N MET A 115 -2.57 7.04 -17.53
CA MET A 115 -1.65 7.30 -18.65
C MET A 115 -0.30 6.58 -18.48
N ILE A 116 0.32 6.67 -17.30
CA ILE A 116 1.65 6.11 -17.02
C ILE A 116 1.62 4.58 -17.08
N PHE A 117 0.56 3.97 -16.55
CA PHE A 117 0.42 2.51 -16.43
C PHE A 117 -0.47 1.90 -17.52
N TRP A 118 -0.93 2.67 -18.53
CA TRP A 118 -1.84 2.17 -19.58
C TRP A 118 -1.33 0.92 -20.30
N LYS A 119 -0.01 0.82 -20.47
CA LYS A 119 0.64 -0.29 -21.16
C LYS A 119 1.02 -1.43 -20.21
N THR A 120 0.94 -1.20 -18.90
CA THR A 120 1.33 -2.17 -17.88
C THR A 120 0.30 -3.28 -17.80
N LYS A 121 0.77 -4.53 -17.86
CA LYS A 121 -0.07 -5.72 -17.76
C LYS A 121 0.49 -6.64 -16.70
N PHE A 122 -0.37 -7.35 -15.99
CA PHE A 122 0.07 -8.35 -15.03
C PHE A 122 -0.17 -9.75 -15.58
N THR A 123 0.84 -10.61 -15.45
CA THR A 123 0.69 -12.06 -15.68
C THR A 123 0.89 -12.82 -14.39
N PHE A 124 0.23 -13.96 -14.28
CA PHE A 124 0.34 -14.86 -13.14
C PHE A 124 0.31 -16.31 -13.60
N VAL A 125 0.89 -17.19 -12.80
CA VAL A 125 0.93 -18.63 -13.05
C VAL A 125 -0.07 -19.33 -12.14
N LEU A 126 -0.95 -20.14 -12.75
CA LEU A 126 -1.82 -21.06 -12.03
C LEU A 126 -1.44 -22.48 -12.41
N ARG A 127 -0.97 -23.27 -11.42
CA ARG A 127 -0.39 -24.61 -11.59
C ARG A 127 0.81 -24.61 -12.54
N THR A 128 0.56 -24.69 -13.85
CA THR A 128 1.58 -24.76 -14.91
C THR A 128 1.31 -23.82 -16.08
N LYS A 129 0.18 -23.11 -16.09
CA LYS A 129 -0.21 -22.20 -17.18
C LYS A 129 -0.09 -20.75 -16.75
N ARG A 130 0.47 -19.92 -17.62
CA ARG A 130 0.55 -18.46 -17.44
C ARG A 130 -0.73 -17.82 -18.00
N TYR A 131 -1.35 -16.98 -17.18
CA TYR A 131 -2.53 -16.20 -17.49
C TYR A 131 -2.19 -14.72 -17.42
N GLN A 132 -2.90 -13.89 -18.18
CA GLN A 132 -2.79 -12.44 -18.11
C GLN A 132 -4.07 -11.89 -17.47
N MET A 133 -3.91 -10.92 -16.56
CA MET A 133 -5.04 -10.14 -16.07
C MET A 133 -5.64 -9.32 -17.23
N PRO A 134 -6.97 -9.15 -17.26
CA PRO A 134 -7.66 -8.36 -18.28
C PRO A 134 -7.29 -6.88 -18.23
#